data_AF-A0A533USR6-F1
#
_entry.id   AF-A0A533USR6-F1
#
_cell.length_a   1.000
_cell.length_b   1.000
_cell.length_c   1.000
_cell.angle_alpha   90.00
_cell.angle_beta   90.00
_cell.angle_gamma   90.00
#
_symmetry.space_group_name_H-M   'P 1'
#
loop_
_entity.id
_entity.type
_entity.pdbx_description
1 polymer ?
#
loop_
_entity_poly.entity_id
_entity_poly.type
_entity_poly.pdbx_seq_one_letter_code
_entity_poly.pdbx_strand_id
1 'polypeptide(L)'
;MDSCDARIRAYKNGKTFDQSKEIAETVSSQLAKRINQAGILSWSEILEAAGHDELIYKLTLKYLRRDGYNIGDWKNPKVTKIT
;
A
#
# COMPACT_ATOMS: atom_id res chain seq x y z
N MET A 1 -5.99 -22.75 13.11
CA MET A 1 -6.41 -21.38 12.75
C MET A 1 -6.76 -20.67 14.04
N ASP A 2 -5.96 -19.69 14.44
CA ASP A 2 -6.21 -18.89 15.64
C ASP A 2 -7.49 -18.06 15.42
N SER A 3 -8.43 -18.19 16.36
CA SER A 3 -9.75 -17.58 16.28
C SER A 3 -9.63 -16.07 16.30
N CYS A 4 -10.12 -15.39 15.26
CA CYS A 4 -10.12 -13.93 15.17
C CYS A 4 -11.02 -13.34 16.28
N ASP A 5 -10.44 -13.01 17.42
CA ASP A 5 -11.14 -12.31 18.51
C ASP A 5 -11.59 -10.91 18.03
N ALA A 6 -12.89 -10.67 18.03
CA ALA A 6 -13.47 -9.42 17.54
C ALA A 6 -13.14 -8.20 18.42
N ARG A 7 -12.65 -8.39 19.65
CA ARG A 7 -12.34 -7.32 20.61
C ARG A 7 -10.88 -6.87 20.54
N ILE A 8 -9.97 -7.69 20.00
CA ILE A 8 -8.56 -7.36 19.79
C ILE A 8 -8.21 -7.62 18.32
N ARG A 9 -8.75 -6.79 17.41
CA ARG A 9 -8.47 -6.88 15.96
C ARG A 9 -7.12 -6.23 15.65
N ALA A 10 -6.06 -6.82 16.19
CA ALA A 10 -4.70 -6.52 15.84
C ALA A 10 -4.40 -7.10 14.46
N TYR A 11 -4.31 -6.25 13.44
CA TYR A 11 -3.60 -6.57 12.21
C TYR A 11 -2.12 -6.78 12.50
N LYS A 12 -1.33 -7.15 11.48
CA LYS A 12 0.09 -7.48 11.63
C LYS A 12 0.80 -6.48 12.56
N ASN A 13 1.38 -7.01 13.64
CA ASN A 13 2.05 -6.28 14.73
C ASN A 13 1.14 -5.51 15.70
N GLY A 14 -0.08 -5.96 15.99
CA GLY A 14 -0.90 -5.32 17.04
C GLY A 14 -1.72 -4.11 16.58
N LYS A 15 -1.66 -3.75 15.29
CA LYS A 15 -2.22 -2.49 14.78
C LYS A 15 -3.72 -2.54 14.58
N THR A 16 -4.43 -1.43 14.79
CA THR A 16 -5.83 -1.31 14.40
C THR A 16 -5.97 -1.02 12.90
N PHE A 17 -7.17 -1.21 12.36
CA PHE A 17 -7.45 -0.88 10.96
C PHE A 17 -7.21 0.61 10.66
N ASP A 18 -7.61 1.50 11.57
CA ASP A 18 -7.41 2.94 11.44
C ASP A 18 -5.93 3.31 11.37
N GLN A 19 -5.10 2.74 12.23
CA GLN A 19 -3.65 2.92 12.15
C GLN A 19 -3.07 2.43 10.82
N SER A 20 -3.54 1.27 10.32
CA SER A 20 -3.13 0.77 9.00
C SER A 20 -3.52 1.72 7.86
N LYS A 21 -4.68 2.39 7.95
CA LYS A 21 -5.08 3.42 6.97
C LYS A 21 -4.16 4.63 7.03
N GLU A 22 -3.88 5.17 8.21
CA GLU A 22 -3.01 6.35 8.38
C GLU A 22 -1.59 6.09 7.85
N ILE A 23 -1.04 4.91 8.16
CA ILE A 23 0.28 4.51 7.66
C ILE A 23 0.24 4.38 6.12
N ALA A 24 -0.78 3.73 5.57
CA ALA A 24 -0.91 3.56 4.13
C ALA A 24 -1.09 4.90 3.39
N GLU A 25 -1.82 5.87 3.96
CA GLU A 25 -1.94 7.22 3.38
C GLU A 25 -0.59 7.94 3.35
N THR A 26 0.17 7.85 4.44
CA THR A 26 1.52 8.41 4.52
C THR A 26 2.47 7.77 3.49
N VAL A 27 2.49 6.43 3.42
CA VAL A 27 3.32 5.68 2.46
C VAL A 27 2.90 6.01 1.02
N SER A 28 1.61 6.04 0.72
CA SER A 28 1.11 6.38 -0.62
C SER A 28 1.54 7.78 -1.06
N SER A 29 1.50 8.77 -0.15
CA SER A 29 1.95 10.14 -0.42
C SER A 29 3.45 10.22 -0.72
N GLN A 30 4.27 9.44 -0.01
CA GLN A 30 5.71 9.36 -0.27
C GLN A 30 6.02 8.68 -1.62
N LEU A 31 5.31 7.59 -1.92
CA LEU A 31 5.47 6.87 -3.17
C LEU A 31 4.97 7.69 -4.37
N ALA A 32 3.88 8.44 -4.22
CA ALA A 32 3.39 9.36 -5.24
C ALA A 32 4.46 10.39 -5.66
N LYS A 33 5.21 10.94 -4.69
CA LYS A 33 6.36 11.83 -4.98
C LYS A 33 7.44 11.10 -5.78
N ARG A 34 7.77 9.86 -5.41
CA ARG A 34 8.74 9.04 -6.15
C ARG A 34 8.28 8.72 -7.57
N ILE A 35 7.01 8.34 -7.75
CA ILE A 35 6.43 8.07 -9.08
C ILE A 35 6.44 9.33 -9.94
N ASN A 36 6.18 10.52 -9.36
CA ASN A 36 6.24 11.77 -10.11
C ASN A 36 7.68 12.15 -10.53
N GLN A 37 8.70 11.69 -9.81
CA GLN A 37 10.11 11.94 -10.15
C GLN A 37 10.68 10.91 -11.12
N ALA A 38 10.43 9.61 -10.87
CA ALA A 38 10.99 8.50 -11.64
C ALA A 38 10.08 8.00 -12.79
N GLY A 39 8.79 8.34 -12.75
CA GLY A 39 7.78 7.90 -13.72
C GLY A 39 7.20 6.49 -13.49
N ILE A 40 7.91 5.65 -12.74
CA ILE A 40 7.58 4.24 -12.51
C ILE A 40 8.00 3.80 -11.11
N LEU A 41 7.27 2.83 -10.54
CA LEU A 41 7.59 2.18 -9.28
C LEU A 41 7.16 0.71 -9.30
N SER A 42 7.98 -0.23 -8.85
CA SER A 42 7.62 -1.66 -8.83
C SER A 42 6.77 -2.05 -7.62
N TRP A 43 5.97 -3.12 -7.72
CA TRP A 43 5.22 -3.65 -6.56
C TRP A 43 6.13 -4.13 -5.43
N SER A 44 7.32 -4.65 -5.75
CA SER A 44 8.35 -5.00 -4.78
C SER A 44 8.75 -3.80 -3.92
N GLU A 45 9.03 -2.65 -4.53
CA GLU A 45 9.39 -1.43 -3.79
C GLU A 45 8.23 -0.93 -2.90
N ILE A 46 6.99 -1.10 -3.36
CA ILE A 46 5.80 -0.75 -2.56
C ILE A 46 5.66 -1.69 -1.36
N LEU A 47 5.91 -2.98 -1.56
CA LEU A 47 5.87 -3.97 -0.49
C LEU A 47 6.96 -3.72 0.55
N GLU A 48 8.16 -3.34 0.12
CA GLU A 48 9.25 -2.92 1.01
C GLU A 48 8.89 -1.65 1.77
N ALA A 49 8.35 -0.62 1.08
CA ALA A 49 7.89 0.62 1.72
C ALA A 49 6.75 0.37 2.73
N ALA A 50 5.92 -0.66 2.50
CA ALA A 50 4.89 -1.09 3.43
C ALA A 50 5.41 -1.97 4.58
N GLY A 51 6.73 -2.23 4.67
CA GLY A 51 7.32 -3.08 5.71
C GLY A 51 6.89 -4.55 5.62
N HIS A 52 6.63 -5.04 4.40
CA HIS A 52 6.06 -6.36 4.13
C HIS A 52 4.73 -6.62 4.86
N ASP A 53 3.98 -5.57 5.19
CA ASP A 53 2.64 -5.65 5.76
C ASP A 53 1.62 -5.68 4.62
N GLU A 54 0.97 -6.84 4.44
CA GLU A 54 0.03 -7.06 3.33
C GLU A 54 -1.15 -6.09 3.36
N LEU A 55 -1.63 -5.71 4.55
CA LEU A 55 -2.75 -4.78 4.67
C LEU A 55 -2.33 -3.38 4.22
N ILE A 56 -1.20 -2.90 4.73
CA ILE A 56 -0.66 -1.58 4.36
C ILE A 56 -0.34 -1.55 2.87
N TYR A 57 0.25 -2.62 2.33
CA TYR A 57 0.52 -2.78 0.90
C TYR A 57 -0.75 -2.64 0.05
N LYS A 58 -1.81 -3.40 0.38
CA LYS A 58 -3.09 -3.35 -0.36
C LYS A 58 -3.75 -1.98 -0.26
N LEU A 59 -3.74 -1.37 0.93
CA LEU A 59 -4.28 -0.01 1.13
C LEU A 59 -3.48 1.03 0.34
N THR A 60 -2.16 0.90 0.30
CA THR A 60 -1.27 1.80 -0.45
C THR A 60 -1.58 1.75 -1.94
N LEU A 61 -1.70 0.55 -2.52
CA LEU A 61 -2.11 0.38 -3.92
C LEU A 61 -3.51 0.96 -4.17
N LYS A 62 -4.45 0.75 -3.24
CA LYS A 62 -5.80 1.32 -3.34
C LYS A 62 -5.78 2.85 -3.37
N TYR A 63 -4.96 3.49 -2.54
CA TYR A 63 -4.84 4.95 -2.50
C TYR A 63 -4.14 5.50 -3.74
N LEU A 64 -3.07 4.86 -4.20
CA LEU A 64 -2.46 5.21 -5.48
C LEU A 64 -3.48 5.13 -6.63
N ARG A 65 -4.33 4.09 -6.65
CA ARG A 65 -5.39 3.99 -7.66
C ARG A 65 -6.46 5.09 -7.51
N ARG A 66 -6.87 5.42 -6.28
CA ARG A 66 -7.79 6.53 -5.99
C ARG A 66 -7.23 7.86 -6.51
N ASP A 67 -5.92 8.06 -6.37
CA ASP A 67 -5.24 9.29 -6.71
C ASP A 67 -4.85 9.37 -8.21
N GLY A 68 -5.31 8.42 -9.03
CA GLY A 68 -5.16 8.45 -10.49
C GLY A 68 -3.90 7.79 -11.03
N TYR A 69 -3.22 6.94 -10.26
CA TYR A 69 -2.10 6.15 -10.76
C TYR A 69 -2.57 4.82 -11.36
N ASN A 70 -1.88 4.38 -12.42
CA ASN A 70 -2.06 3.04 -12.96
C ASN A 70 -1.26 2.07 -12.09
N ILE A 71 -1.92 1.24 -11.31
CA ILE A 71 -1.25 0.30 -10.41
C ILE A 71 -0.78 -0.99 -11.08
N GLY A 72 -1.05 -1.18 -12.37
CA GLY A 72 -0.70 -2.39 -13.10
C GLY A 72 -1.54 -3.61 -12.70
N ASP A 73 -1.02 -4.78 -13.06
CA ASP A 73 -1.66 -6.08 -12.84
C ASP A 73 -0.60 -7.17 -12.59
N TRP A 74 -1.01 -8.43 -12.48
CA TRP A 74 -0.10 -9.54 -12.21
C TRP A 74 0.93 -9.79 -13.34
N LYS A 75 0.65 -9.37 -14.58
CA LYS A 75 1.58 -9.44 -15.71
C LYS A 75 2.52 -8.23 -15.74
N ASN A 76 2.05 -7.08 -15.25
CA ASN A 76 2.80 -5.83 -15.15
C ASN A 76 2.74 -5.27 -13.72
N PRO A 77 3.51 -5.83 -12.76
CA PRO A 77 3.44 -5.46 -11.34
C PRO A 77 4.23 -4.16 -11.07
N LYS A 78 3.79 -3.08 -11.72
CA LYS A 78 4.39 -1.75 -11.67
C LYS A 78 3.31 -0.68 -11.65
N VAL A 79 3.59 0.38 -10.91
CA VAL A 79 2.77 1.58 -10.81
C VAL A 79 3.37 2.65 -11.69
N THR A 80 2.55 3.26 -12.55
CA THR A 80 2.94 4.38 -13.41
C THR A 80 1.96 5.52 -13.28
N LYS A 81 2.39 6.73 -13.62
CA LYS A 81 1.47 7.84 -13.82
C LYS A 81 0.55 7.53 -15.01
N ILE A 82 -0.74 7.83 -14.88
CA ILE A 82 -1.64 7.90 -16.03
C ILE A 82 -1.35 9.27 -16.67
N THR A 83 -0.60 9.25 -17.77
CA THR A 83 -0.32 10.45 -18.58
C THR A 83 -1.57 10.92 -19.28
#